data_AF-B0RFY6-F1
#
_entry.id   AF-B0RFY6-F1
#
_cell.length_a   1.000
_cell.length_b   1.000
_cell.length_c   1.000
_cell.angle_alpha   90.00
_cell.angle_beta   90.00
_cell.angle_gamma   90.00
#
_symmetry.space_group_name_H-M   'P 1'
#
loop_
_entity.id
_entity.type
_entity.pdbx_description
1 polymer ?
#
loop_
_entity_poly.entity_id
_entity_poly.type
_entity_poly.pdbx_seq_one_letter_code
_entity_poly.pdbx_strand_id
1 'polypeptide(L)'
;MTADDTTADRSTAASDDPGHGRRELAAVGARALASWTAEVITRRRLLVAVGVALVTGTALALLLRPVFARADGEDRATSAAVLIGLVVGSAAGVVPVSVWLTRAISRHPSIVGTHPAWRDAALLDRSVDARGRVTLAAGTAERVATESRRAIASSAMPVPGAALLAVIALIGIPFFLFTGGGGTLAWFLPVYLLMSASTLATQCPAAGRMALLRDAADAELALPEPERTQAPPVEPPHGTRLP
;
A
#
# COMPACT_ATOMS: atom_id res chain seq x y z
N MET A 1 -48.11 -24.44 -8.75
CA MET A 1 -47.91 -25.69 -7.98
C MET A 1 -47.04 -26.56 -8.86
N THR A 2 -45.74 -26.84 -8.67
CA THR A 2 -44.65 -26.63 -7.68
C THR A 2 -43.36 -26.87 -8.50
N ALA A 3 -42.37 -25.98 -8.55
CA ALA A 3 -41.19 -25.92 -7.66
C ALA A 3 -40.53 -27.29 -7.39
N ASP A 4 -39.40 -27.53 -8.06
CA ASP A 4 -38.18 -28.26 -7.62
C ASP A 4 -37.59 -29.15 -8.71
N ASP A 5 -36.53 -28.68 -9.38
CA ASP A 5 -35.51 -29.55 -9.99
C ASP A 5 -34.17 -28.82 -10.32
N THR A 6 -33.89 -27.67 -9.68
CA THR A 6 -32.70 -26.84 -9.99
C THR A 6 -31.52 -26.99 -9.02
N THR A 7 -31.47 -28.06 -8.23
CA THR A 7 -30.52 -28.19 -7.10
C THR A 7 -29.54 -29.36 -7.17
N ALA A 8 -29.37 -30.02 -8.31
CA ALA A 8 -28.48 -31.19 -8.39
C ALA A 8 -27.17 -31.01 -9.19
N ASP A 9 -26.84 -29.81 -9.70
CA ASP A 9 -25.62 -29.64 -10.53
C ASP A 9 -24.73 -28.44 -10.14
N ARG A 10 -24.89 -27.92 -8.92
CA ARG A 10 -24.15 -26.75 -8.42
C ARG A 10 -23.06 -27.09 -7.39
N SER A 11 -22.64 -28.35 -7.31
CA SER A 11 -21.62 -28.82 -6.36
C SER A 11 -20.28 -29.22 -7.00
N THR A 12 -20.13 -29.14 -8.33
CA THR A 12 -18.92 -29.60 -9.05
C THR A 12 -17.96 -28.48 -9.49
N ALA A 13 -18.24 -27.22 -9.18
CA ALA A 13 -17.30 -26.10 -9.35
C ALA A 13 -16.61 -25.66 -8.05
N ALA A 14 -16.54 -26.56 -7.06
CA ALA A 14 -15.65 -26.43 -5.91
C ALA A 14 -14.24 -26.93 -6.29
N SER A 15 -13.70 -26.49 -7.44
CA SER A 15 -12.30 -26.77 -7.73
C SER A 15 -11.45 -25.96 -6.76
N ASP A 16 -10.67 -26.67 -5.94
CA ASP A 16 -9.57 -26.17 -5.14
C ASP A 16 -8.83 -25.06 -5.91
N ASP A 17 -9.02 -23.81 -5.49
CA ASP A 17 -8.17 -22.72 -5.89
C ASP A 17 -7.13 -22.53 -4.76
N PRO A 18 -5.90 -23.09 -4.89
CA PRO A 18 -4.92 -23.19 -3.81
C PRO A 18 -4.20 -21.87 -3.53
N GLY A 19 -4.83 -20.73 -3.87
CA GLY A 19 -4.35 -19.39 -3.60
C GLY A 19 -4.18 -18.51 -4.84
N HIS A 20 -4.68 -18.91 -6.02
CA HIS A 20 -4.65 -18.07 -7.22
C HIS A 20 -5.44 -16.78 -6.98
N GLY A 21 -6.68 -16.86 -6.46
CA GLY A 21 -7.47 -15.67 -6.12
C GLY A 21 -6.76 -14.70 -5.15
N ARG A 22 -5.98 -15.19 -4.18
CA ARG A 22 -5.18 -14.34 -3.28
C ARG A 22 -4.02 -13.65 -4.00
N ARG A 23 -3.36 -14.35 -4.93
CA ARG A 23 -2.25 -13.79 -5.72
C ARG A 23 -2.74 -12.74 -6.71
N GLU A 24 -3.89 -12.97 -7.34
CA GLU A 24 -4.53 -12.00 -8.22
C GLU A 24 -4.97 -10.75 -7.46
N LEU A 25 -5.61 -10.91 -6.29
CA LEU A 25 -5.96 -9.79 -5.41
C LEU A 25 -4.73 -8.97 -5.00
N ALA A 26 -3.64 -9.64 -4.64
CA ALA A 26 -2.38 -8.97 -4.31
C ALA A 26 -1.79 -8.23 -5.53
N ALA A 27 -1.90 -8.79 -6.74
CA ALA A 27 -1.43 -8.14 -7.96
C ALA A 27 -2.27 -6.90 -8.32
N VAL A 28 -3.60 -6.98 -8.18
CA VAL A 28 -4.52 -5.84 -8.36
C VAL A 28 -4.17 -4.73 -7.37
N GLY A 29 -4.00 -5.08 -6.09
CA GLY A 29 -3.62 -4.11 -5.07
C GLY A 29 -2.24 -3.50 -5.30
N ALA A 30 -1.24 -4.30 -5.68
CA ALA A 30 0.09 -3.81 -6.02
C ALA A 30 0.05 -2.80 -7.17
N ARG A 31 -0.76 -3.05 -8.22
CA ARG A 31 -0.96 -2.11 -9.33
C ARG A 31 -1.66 -0.83 -8.88
N ALA A 32 -2.68 -0.93 -8.04
CA ALA A 32 -3.41 0.24 -7.52
C ALA A 32 -2.51 1.12 -6.63
N LEU A 33 -1.71 0.51 -5.77
CA LEU A 33 -0.72 1.19 -4.93
C LEU A 33 0.37 1.85 -5.79
N ALA A 34 0.87 1.15 -6.81
CA ALA A 34 1.88 1.68 -7.73
C ALA A 34 1.35 2.84 -8.55
N SER A 35 0.12 2.75 -9.09
CA SER A 35 -0.48 3.82 -9.88
C SER A 35 -0.70 5.08 -9.05
N TRP A 36 -1.21 4.94 -7.82
CA TRP A 36 -1.40 6.07 -6.92
C TRP A 36 -0.05 6.69 -6.51
N THR A 37 0.93 5.86 -6.18
CA THR A 37 2.28 6.34 -5.83
C THR A 37 2.91 7.10 -7.01
N ALA A 38 2.75 6.62 -8.23
CA ALA A 38 3.26 7.28 -9.44
C ALA A 38 2.56 8.61 -9.73
N GLU A 39 1.27 8.72 -9.43
CA GLU A 39 0.50 9.97 -9.55
C GLU A 39 1.02 11.03 -8.56
N VAL A 40 1.30 10.64 -7.31
CA VAL A 40 1.80 11.55 -6.28
C VAL A 40 3.29 11.87 -6.46
N ILE A 41 4.10 10.87 -6.81
CA ILE A 41 5.55 10.98 -6.95
C ILE A 41 5.90 11.20 -8.42
N THR A 42 5.75 12.44 -8.87
CA THR A 42 6.16 12.85 -10.21
C THR A 42 7.67 12.70 -10.42
N ARG A 43 8.12 12.62 -11.69
CA ARG A 43 9.56 12.53 -12.02
C ARG A 43 10.40 13.62 -11.35
N ARG A 44 9.89 14.86 -11.25
CA ARG A 44 10.59 15.97 -10.58
C ARG A 44 10.76 15.72 -9.08
N ARG A 45 9.71 15.24 -8.41
CA ARG A 45 9.74 14.88 -6.97
C ARG A 45 10.71 13.73 -6.72
N LEU A 46 10.70 12.72 -7.60
CA LEU A 46 11.65 11.62 -7.55
C LEU A 46 13.09 12.12 -7.65
N LEU A 47 13.40 13.00 -8.60
CA LEU A 47 14.74 13.59 -8.73
C LEU A 47 15.17 14.36 -7.49
N VAL A 48 14.26 15.11 -6.86
CA VAL A 48 14.54 15.81 -5.60
C VAL A 48 14.85 14.81 -4.48
N ALA A 49 14.05 13.75 -4.34
CA ALA A 49 14.28 12.72 -3.32
C ALA A 49 15.63 11.99 -3.53
N VAL A 50 15.96 11.66 -4.78
CA VAL A 50 17.26 11.08 -5.15
C VAL A 50 18.40 12.06 -4.87
N GLY A 51 18.23 13.33 -5.20
CA GLY A 51 19.21 14.38 -4.91
C GLY A 51 19.48 14.52 -3.41
N VAL A 52 18.42 14.55 -2.59
CA VAL A 52 18.53 14.56 -1.12
C VAL A 52 19.28 13.31 -0.65
N ALA A 53 18.91 12.13 -1.16
CA ALA A 53 19.57 10.89 -0.77
C ALA A 53 21.07 10.87 -1.09
N LEU A 54 21.45 11.33 -2.29
CA LEU A 54 22.84 11.40 -2.71
C LEU A 54 23.62 12.43 -1.88
N VAL A 55 23.08 13.63 -1.67
CA VAL A 55 23.77 14.67 -0.90
C VAL A 55 23.97 14.24 0.55
N THR A 56 22.91 13.76 1.21
CA THR A 56 23.00 13.30 2.60
C THR A 56 23.91 12.09 2.74
N GLY A 57 23.80 11.12 1.83
CA GLY A 57 24.61 9.91 1.89
C GLY A 57 26.10 10.15 1.63
N THR A 58 26.42 10.97 0.63
CA THR A 58 27.82 11.33 0.33
C THR A 58 28.43 12.18 1.44
N ALA A 59 27.70 13.18 1.96
CA ALA A 59 28.16 13.97 3.09
C ALA A 59 28.47 13.10 4.31
N LEU A 60 27.56 12.17 4.66
CA LEU A 60 27.77 11.29 5.80
C LEU A 60 28.93 10.32 5.59
N ALA A 61 29.09 9.75 4.40
CA ALA A 61 30.23 8.90 4.08
C ALA A 61 31.55 9.65 4.25
N LEU A 62 31.65 10.88 3.74
CA LEU A 62 32.84 11.72 3.87
C LEU A 62 33.15 12.05 5.34
N LEU A 63 32.12 12.34 6.15
CA LEU A 63 32.27 12.62 7.57
C LEU A 63 32.71 11.40 8.39
N LEU A 64 32.22 10.20 8.05
CA LEU A 64 32.50 8.98 8.83
C LEU A 64 33.73 8.21 8.36
N ARG A 65 34.20 8.38 7.12
CA ARG A 65 35.44 7.75 6.63
C ARG A 65 36.64 7.90 7.59
N PRO A 66 36.98 9.09 8.13
CA PRO A 66 38.11 9.20 9.05
C PRO A 66 37.88 8.46 10.38
N VAL A 67 36.63 8.27 10.80
CA VAL A 67 36.28 7.49 12.00
C VAL A 67 36.56 6.01 11.74
N PHE A 68 36.13 5.47 10.59
CA PHE A 68 36.40 4.08 10.21
C PHE A 68 37.87 3.81 9.93
N ALA A 69 38.60 4.77 9.34
CA ALA A 69 40.04 4.63 9.11
C ALA A 69 40.81 4.45 10.43
N ARG A 70 40.35 5.11 11.51
CA ARG A 70 40.94 4.96 12.85
C ARG A 70 40.53 3.66 13.56
N ALA A 71 39.32 3.15 13.30
CA ALA A 71 38.79 1.97 13.98
C ALA A 71 39.18 0.65 13.31
N ASP A 72 39.06 0.57 11.99
CA ASP A 72 39.12 -0.66 11.20
C ASP A 72 40.28 -0.68 10.17
N GLY A 73 41.05 0.41 10.08
CA GLY A 73 42.15 0.59 9.13
C GLY A 73 41.73 1.22 7.78
N GLU A 74 42.70 1.80 7.06
CA GLU A 74 42.50 2.49 5.77
C GLU A 74 41.81 1.59 4.72
N ASP A 75 42.15 0.30 4.69
CA ASP A 75 41.68 -0.66 3.68
C ASP A 75 40.15 -0.87 3.69
N ARG A 76 39.49 -0.70 4.85
CA ARG A 76 38.05 -0.92 5.01
C ARG A 76 37.25 0.36 5.26
N ALA A 77 37.92 1.47 5.51
CA ALA A 77 37.29 2.74 5.87
C ALA A 77 36.31 3.25 4.80
N THR A 78 36.71 3.14 3.54
CA THR A 78 35.95 3.68 2.41
C THR A 78 34.68 2.87 2.16
N SER A 79 34.78 1.53 2.21
CA SER A 79 33.60 0.67 2.01
C SER A 79 32.60 0.87 3.15
N ALA A 80 33.04 0.83 4.41
CA ALA A 80 32.16 1.02 5.58
C ALA A 80 31.44 2.38 5.55
N ALA A 81 32.17 3.45 5.23
CA ALA A 81 31.61 4.79 5.11
C ALA A 81 30.56 4.91 4.00
N VAL A 82 30.84 4.35 2.82
CA VAL A 82 29.92 4.36 1.67
C VAL A 82 28.63 3.60 2.00
N LEU A 83 28.72 2.48 2.70
CA LEU A 83 27.54 1.69 3.07
C LEU A 83 26.62 2.47 4.01
N ILE A 84 27.17 3.05 5.07
CA ILE A 84 26.38 3.84 6.02
C ILE A 84 25.83 5.09 5.35
N GLY A 85 26.63 5.75 4.50
CA GLY A 85 26.17 6.83 3.65
C GLY A 85 24.99 6.42 2.77
N LEU A 86 25.04 5.24 2.14
CA LEU A 86 23.94 4.74 1.31
C LEU A 86 22.68 4.45 2.13
N VAL A 87 22.82 3.80 3.29
CA VAL A 87 21.69 3.52 4.19
C VAL A 87 21.04 4.82 4.68
N VAL A 88 21.81 5.75 5.23
CA VAL A 88 21.27 6.99 5.79
C VAL A 88 20.77 7.94 4.68
N GLY A 89 21.49 8.03 3.57
CA GLY A 89 21.05 8.78 2.39
C GLY A 89 19.72 8.26 1.86
N SER A 90 19.57 6.93 1.74
CA SER A 90 18.32 6.31 1.31
C SER A 90 17.16 6.66 2.27
N ALA A 91 17.38 6.58 3.58
CA ALA A 91 16.39 6.97 4.59
C ALA A 91 16.00 8.45 4.47
N ALA A 92 16.97 9.34 4.25
CA ALA A 92 16.75 10.77 4.03
C ALA A 92 15.91 11.04 2.77
N GLY A 93 16.11 10.25 1.69
CA GLY A 93 15.31 10.33 0.47
C GLY A 93 13.84 9.88 0.64
N VAL A 94 13.56 8.98 1.59
CA VAL A 94 12.18 8.54 1.91
C VAL A 94 11.40 9.64 2.60
N VAL A 95 12.04 10.47 3.42
CA VAL A 95 11.36 11.55 4.18
C VAL A 95 10.50 12.46 3.29
N PRO A 96 11.02 13.10 2.22
CA PRO A 96 10.20 13.95 1.36
C PRO A 96 9.09 13.16 0.64
N VAL A 97 9.34 11.89 0.27
CA VAL A 97 8.34 11.00 -0.34
C VAL A 97 7.17 10.79 0.63
N SER A 98 7.46 10.42 1.87
CA SER A 98 6.45 10.24 2.92
C SER A 98 5.65 11.53 3.17
N VAL A 99 6.32 12.69 3.17
CA VAL A 99 5.65 14.00 3.32
C VAL A 99 4.71 14.28 2.14
N TRP A 100 5.12 14.01 0.90
CA TRP A 100 4.27 14.22 -0.27
C TRP A 100 3.08 13.28 -0.29
N LEU A 101 3.25 12.01 0.07
CA LEU A 101 2.15 11.04 0.18
C LEU A 101 1.18 11.44 1.30
N THR A 102 1.68 11.82 2.46
CA THR A 102 0.84 12.29 3.59
C THR A 102 0.01 13.50 3.19
N ARG A 103 0.62 14.47 2.49
CA ARG A 103 -0.08 15.66 1.98
C ARG A 103 -1.06 15.34 0.86
N ALA A 104 -0.85 14.28 0.09
CA ALA A 104 -1.80 13.83 -0.91
C ALA A 104 -3.02 13.15 -0.25
N ILE A 105 -2.77 12.30 0.75
CA ILE A 105 -3.83 11.64 1.54
C ILE A 105 -4.75 12.68 2.20
N SER A 106 -4.17 13.75 2.77
CA SER A 106 -4.93 14.79 3.46
C SER A 106 -5.84 15.63 2.52
N ARG A 107 -5.70 15.50 1.20
CA ARG A 107 -6.55 16.19 0.22
C ARG A 107 -7.81 15.42 -0.15
N HIS A 108 -7.93 14.15 0.26
CA HIS A 108 -9.17 13.41 0.03
C HIS A 108 -10.27 13.89 0.99
N PRO A 109 -11.43 14.34 0.48
CA PRO A 109 -12.51 14.86 1.31
C PRO A 109 -13.02 13.78 2.28
N SER A 110 -13.23 14.16 3.55
CA SER A 110 -13.97 13.33 4.51
C SER A 110 -15.45 13.62 4.36
N ILE A 111 -16.21 12.68 3.79
CA ILE A 111 -17.66 12.75 3.78
C ILE A 111 -18.12 12.42 5.23
N VAL A 112 -18.68 13.42 5.91
CA VAL A 112 -19.25 13.40 7.28
C VAL A 112 -18.26 13.56 8.46
N GLY A 113 -18.61 14.47 9.38
CA GLY A 113 -17.94 14.79 10.65
C GLY A 113 -17.94 13.69 11.71
N THR A 114 -17.89 12.43 11.29
CA THR A 114 -17.56 11.30 12.13
C THR A 114 -16.13 10.91 11.83
N HIS A 115 -15.27 10.93 12.85
CA HIS A 115 -13.97 10.25 12.80
C HIS A 115 -14.15 8.90 12.09
N PRO A 116 -13.19 8.47 11.24
CA PRO A 116 -13.27 7.21 10.52
C PRO A 116 -13.16 6.08 11.54
N ALA A 117 -14.25 5.77 12.22
CA ALA A 117 -14.34 4.63 13.09
C ALA A 117 -14.50 3.45 12.14
N TRP A 118 -13.42 2.68 12.05
CA TRP A 118 -13.20 1.37 11.45
C TRP A 118 -14.31 0.31 11.63
N ARG A 119 -15.48 0.67 12.14
CA ARG A 119 -16.66 -0.17 12.34
C ARG A 119 -17.23 -0.68 11.01
N ASP A 120 -17.11 0.10 9.94
CA ASP A 120 -17.54 -0.29 8.59
C ASP A 120 -16.43 -1.02 7.79
N ALA A 121 -15.18 -1.00 8.25
CA ALA A 121 -14.08 -1.70 7.57
C ALA A 121 -14.28 -3.22 7.56
N ALA A 122 -14.84 -3.80 8.62
CA ALA A 122 -15.20 -5.22 8.66
C ALA A 122 -16.42 -5.55 7.77
N LEU A 123 -17.29 -4.58 7.49
CA LEU A 123 -18.40 -4.74 6.54
C LEU A 123 -17.89 -4.63 5.09
N LEU A 124 -16.91 -3.76 4.83
CA LEU A 124 -16.19 -3.65 3.56
C LEU A 124 -15.24 -4.83 3.30
N ASP A 125 -14.72 -5.49 4.35
CA ASP A 125 -13.90 -6.69 4.19
C ASP A 125 -14.76 -7.94 3.92
N ARG A 126 -16.04 -7.91 4.31
CA ARG A 126 -17.04 -8.92 3.93
C ARG A 126 -17.67 -8.66 2.56
N SER A 127 -17.59 -7.43 2.05
CA SER A 127 -18.13 -7.10 0.74
C SER A 127 -17.25 -7.58 -0.41
N VAL A 128 -16.02 -8.03 -0.14
CA VAL A 128 -15.16 -8.68 -1.13
C VAL A 128 -14.79 -10.09 -0.65
N ASP A 129 -15.36 -11.10 -1.29
CA ASP A 129 -15.02 -12.50 -1.00
C ASP A 129 -13.53 -12.78 -1.33
N ALA A 130 -12.96 -13.84 -0.75
CA ALA A 130 -11.60 -14.32 -1.04
C ALA A 130 -11.36 -14.64 -2.54
N ARG A 131 -12.46 -14.80 -3.30
CA ARG A 131 -12.49 -14.99 -4.76
C ARG A 131 -12.63 -13.68 -5.56
N GLY A 132 -12.61 -12.51 -4.91
CA GLY A 132 -12.72 -11.21 -5.56
C GLY A 132 -14.16 -10.80 -5.96
N ARG A 133 -15.18 -11.51 -5.48
CA ARG A 133 -16.59 -11.14 -5.72
C ARG A 133 -16.96 -9.95 -4.84
N VAL A 134 -17.51 -8.90 -5.45
CA VAL A 134 -17.87 -7.65 -4.78
C VAL A 134 -19.38 -7.57 -4.56
N THR A 135 -19.81 -7.22 -3.35
CA THR A 135 -21.22 -6.91 -3.02
C THR A 135 -21.33 -5.48 -2.51
N LEU A 136 -21.96 -4.60 -3.29
CA LEU A 136 -22.23 -3.22 -2.88
C LEU A 136 -23.61 -3.13 -2.24
N ALA A 137 -23.71 -2.39 -1.14
CA ALA A 137 -25.01 -2.03 -0.58
C ALA A 137 -25.67 -0.94 -1.45
N ALA A 138 -26.98 -1.06 -1.66
CA ALA A 138 -27.75 -0.12 -2.47
C ALA A 138 -27.56 1.34 -2.03
N GLY A 139 -27.34 2.25 -2.98
CA GLY A 139 -27.15 3.69 -2.76
C GLY A 139 -25.86 4.09 -2.02
N THR A 140 -24.92 3.16 -1.80
CA THR A 140 -23.65 3.46 -1.12
C THR A 140 -22.46 3.72 -2.06
N ALA A 141 -22.68 3.65 -3.38
CA ALA A 141 -21.60 3.71 -4.38
C ALA A 141 -20.70 4.95 -4.25
N GLU A 142 -21.27 6.15 -4.09
CA GLU A 142 -20.48 7.39 -3.95
C GLU A 142 -19.59 7.40 -2.71
N ARG A 143 -20.13 6.91 -1.58
CA ARG A 143 -19.41 6.77 -0.32
C ARG A 143 -18.30 5.72 -0.44
N VAL A 144 -18.61 4.56 -1.01
CA VAL A 144 -17.64 3.46 -1.22
C VAL A 144 -16.52 3.89 -2.16
N ALA A 145 -16.81 4.61 -3.25
CA ALA A 145 -15.79 5.13 -4.17
C ALA A 145 -14.83 6.11 -3.46
N THR A 146 -15.36 7.00 -2.63
CA THR A 146 -14.54 7.99 -1.91
C THR A 146 -13.69 7.34 -0.81
N GLU A 147 -14.28 6.44 -0.02
CA GLU A 147 -13.61 5.76 1.09
C GLU A 147 -12.55 4.76 0.59
N SER A 148 -12.84 4.00 -0.48
CA SER A 148 -11.89 3.07 -1.08
C SER A 148 -10.66 3.78 -1.66
N ARG A 149 -10.83 4.92 -2.35
CA ARG A 149 -9.72 5.75 -2.84
C ARG A 149 -8.84 6.25 -1.69
N ARG A 150 -9.44 6.66 -0.57
CA ARG A 150 -8.73 7.07 0.63
C ARG A 150 -7.98 5.91 1.29
N ALA A 151 -8.57 4.71 1.32
CA ALA A 151 -7.94 3.52 1.86
C ALA A 151 -6.75 3.03 1.01
N ILE A 152 -6.85 3.13 -0.32
CA ILE A 152 -5.71 2.88 -1.22
C ILE A 152 -4.59 3.90 -0.96
N ALA A 153 -4.95 5.17 -0.79
CA ALA A 153 -3.99 6.23 -0.49
C ALA A 153 -3.26 6.00 0.86
N SER A 154 -3.96 5.58 1.92
CA SER A 154 -3.35 5.31 3.22
C SER A 154 -2.48 4.04 3.21
N SER A 155 -2.92 2.98 2.53
CA SER A 155 -2.16 1.72 2.39
C SER A 155 -0.91 1.87 1.52
N ALA A 156 -0.84 2.89 0.66
CA ALA A 156 0.35 3.21 -0.12
C ALA A 156 1.43 3.97 0.65
N MET A 157 1.12 4.58 1.81
CA MET A 157 2.08 5.36 2.60
C MET A 157 3.35 4.58 3.00
N PRO A 158 3.28 3.32 3.49
CA PRO A 158 4.48 2.56 3.85
C PRO A 158 5.22 1.92 2.65
N VAL A 159 4.62 1.90 1.45
CA VAL A 159 5.12 1.13 0.29
C VAL A 159 6.48 1.62 -0.23
N PRO A 160 6.74 2.93 -0.42
CA PRO A 160 8.05 3.38 -0.92
C PRO A 160 9.19 3.06 0.05
N GLY A 161 8.95 3.18 1.36
CA GLY A 161 9.94 2.83 2.38
C GLY A 161 10.25 1.34 2.38
N ALA A 162 9.21 0.49 2.33
CA ALA A 162 9.37 -0.97 2.23
C ALA A 162 10.07 -1.40 0.93
N ALA A 163 9.73 -0.77 -0.21
CA ALA A 163 10.38 -1.05 -1.49
C ALA A 163 11.87 -0.68 -1.48
N LEU A 164 12.21 0.49 -0.90
CA LEU A 164 13.61 0.91 -0.79
C LEU A 164 14.41 -0.01 0.14
N LEU A 165 13.86 -0.37 1.29
CA LEU A 165 14.47 -1.33 2.21
C LEU A 165 14.66 -2.70 1.55
N ALA A 166 13.69 -3.18 0.77
CA ALA A 166 13.82 -4.42 0.00
C ALA A 166 14.94 -4.32 -1.05
N VAL A 167 15.10 -3.20 -1.75
CA VAL A 167 16.19 -2.99 -2.72
C VAL A 167 17.56 -2.97 -2.03
N ILE A 168 17.70 -2.26 -0.91
CA ILE A 168 18.94 -2.21 -0.13
C ILE A 168 19.29 -3.61 0.40
N ALA A 169 18.28 -4.34 0.89
CA ALA A 169 18.44 -5.70 1.35
C ALA A 169 18.86 -6.67 0.23
N LEU A 170 18.21 -6.62 -0.93
CA LEU A 170 18.44 -7.59 -2.01
C LEU A 170 19.70 -7.30 -2.84
N ILE A 171 20.15 -6.04 -2.91
CA ILE A 171 21.26 -5.63 -3.79
C ILE A 171 22.42 -5.06 -2.98
N GLY A 172 22.14 -4.15 -2.05
CA GLY A 172 23.16 -3.44 -1.29
C GLY A 172 23.95 -4.34 -0.33
N ILE A 173 23.24 -5.15 0.47
CA ILE A 173 23.87 -6.02 1.47
C ILE A 173 24.69 -7.17 0.84
N PRO A 174 24.19 -7.91 -0.19
CA PRO A 174 24.97 -8.96 -0.84
C PRO A 174 26.24 -8.42 -1.51
N PHE A 175 26.15 -7.29 -2.22
CA PHE A 175 27.33 -6.64 -2.79
C PHE A 175 28.39 -6.32 -1.73
N PHE A 176 27.94 -5.88 -0.55
CA PHE A 176 28.83 -5.53 0.55
C PHE A 176 29.41 -6.72 1.32
N LEU A 177 28.72 -7.86 1.29
CA LEU A 177 29.27 -9.13 1.77
C LEU A 177 30.43 -9.60 0.88
N PHE A 178 30.33 -9.42 -0.44
CA PHE A 178 31.42 -9.75 -1.37
C PHE A 178 32.67 -8.87 -1.20
N THR A 179 32.53 -7.66 -0.65
CA THR A 179 33.67 -6.75 -0.40
C THR A 179 34.31 -6.91 0.97
N GLY A 180 33.88 -7.89 1.78
CA GLY A 180 34.56 -8.31 3.02
C GLY A 180 34.38 -7.39 4.24
N GLY A 181 33.51 -6.38 4.16
CA GLY A 181 33.29 -5.40 5.25
C GLY A 181 31.96 -5.54 6.03
N GLY A 182 31.10 -6.49 5.67
CA GLY A 182 29.65 -6.40 5.94
C GLY A 182 29.05 -7.20 7.10
N GLY A 183 29.84 -7.76 8.02
CA GLY A 183 29.35 -8.74 8.99
C GLY A 183 28.14 -8.28 9.82
N THR A 184 28.14 -7.06 10.34
CA THR A 184 27.09 -6.53 11.23
C THR A 184 25.81 -6.11 10.51
N LEU A 185 25.88 -5.61 9.27
CA LEU A 185 24.69 -5.23 8.49
C LEU A 185 23.99 -6.43 7.85
N ALA A 186 24.74 -7.50 7.56
CA ALA A 186 24.17 -8.77 7.12
C ALA A 186 23.23 -9.41 8.16
N TRP A 187 23.43 -9.16 9.46
CA TRP A 187 22.53 -9.62 10.52
C TRP A 187 21.15 -8.97 10.45
N PHE A 188 21.06 -7.73 9.97
CA PHE A 188 19.78 -7.03 9.83
C PHE A 188 19.06 -7.33 8.51
N LEU A 189 19.74 -7.95 7.54
CA LEU A 189 19.16 -8.37 6.27
C LEU A 189 17.84 -9.14 6.41
N PRO A 190 17.75 -10.25 7.20
CA PRO A 190 16.50 -10.97 7.38
C PRO A 190 15.42 -10.12 8.04
N VAL A 191 15.79 -9.21 8.95
CA VAL A 191 14.84 -8.33 9.63
C VAL A 191 14.24 -7.32 8.65
N TYR A 192 15.07 -6.68 7.82
CA TYR A 192 14.61 -5.73 6.80
C TYR A 192 13.78 -6.41 5.71
N LEU A 193 14.17 -7.60 5.25
CA LEU A 193 13.39 -8.39 4.30
C LEU A 193 12.06 -8.81 4.90
N LEU A 194 12.03 -9.30 6.14
CA LEU A 194 10.81 -9.72 6.81
C LEU A 194 9.86 -8.54 7.05
N MET A 195 10.36 -7.38 7.51
CA MET A 195 9.54 -6.18 7.67
C MET A 195 8.99 -5.68 6.35
N SER A 196 9.81 -5.65 5.30
CA SER A 196 9.37 -5.18 3.97
C SER A 196 8.37 -6.14 3.34
N ALA A 197 8.65 -7.45 3.40
CA ALA A 197 7.78 -8.48 2.87
C ALA A 197 6.47 -8.58 3.64
N SER A 198 6.48 -8.51 4.97
CA SER A 198 5.24 -8.52 5.77
C SER A 198 4.38 -7.28 5.51
N THR A 199 5.00 -6.12 5.36
CA THR A 199 4.29 -4.88 4.99
C THR A 199 3.65 -5.02 3.61
N LEU A 200 4.38 -5.49 2.60
CA LEU A 200 3.83 -5.69 1.25
C LEU A 200 2.77 -6.79 1.21
N ALA A 201 2.98 -7.91 1.92
CA ALA A 201 2.06 -9.03 1.97
C ALA A 201 0.74 -8.70 2.66
N THR A 202 0.73 -7.72 3.58
CA THR A 202 -0.49 -7.26 4.25
C THR A 202 -1.18 -6.12 3.49
N GLN A 203 -0.40 -5.16 2.97
CA GLN A 203 -0.97 -3.99 2.28
C GLN A 203 -1.48 -4.30 0.88
N CYS A 204 -0.82 -5.17 0.11
CA CYS A 204 -1.24 -5.47 -1.27
C CYS A 204 -2.63 -6.14 -1.35
N PRO A 205 -2.94 -7.22 -0.60
CA PRO A 205 -4.28 -7.82 -0.65
C PRO A 205 -5.37 -6.88 -0.14
N ALA A 206 -5.09 -6.10 0.91
CA ALA A 206 -6.02 -5.11 1.45
C ALA A 206 -6.34 -4.01 0.42
N ALA A 207 -5.31 -3.46 -0.22
CA ALA A 207 -5.47 -2.50 -1.31
C ALA A 207 -6.19 -3.10 -2.52
N GLY A 208 -5.99 -4.39 -2.81
CA GLY A 208 -6.67 -5.10 -3.89
C GLY A 208 -8.19 -5.18 -3.68
N ARG A 209 -8.64 -5.48 -2.46
CA ARG A 209 -10.07 -5.44 -2.10
C ARG A 209 -10.65 -4.04 -2.25
N MET A 210 -9.93 -3.02 -1.81
CA MET A 210 -10.36 -1.62 -1.95
C MET A 210 -10.41 -1.17 -3.41
N ALA A 211 -9.48 -1.63 -4.26
CA ALA A 211 -9.49 -1.37 -5.69
C ALA A 211 -10.71 -1.99 -6.37
N LEU A 212 -11.05 -3.25 -6.04
CA LEU A 212 -12.25 -3.89 -6.58
C LEU A 212 -13.54 -3.18 -6.13
N LEU A 213 -13.61 -2.72 -4.87
CA LEU A 213 -14.74 -1.92 -4.37
C LEU A 213 -14.86 -0.57 -5.07
N ARG A 214 -13.72 0.09 -5.30
CA ARG A 214 -13.67 1.35 -6.06
C ARG A 214 -14.18 1.13 -7.47
N ASP A 215 -13.68 0.11 -8.16
CA ASP A 215 -14.00 -0.13 -9.56
C ASP A 215 -15.47 -0.55 -9.72
N ALA A 216 -16.01 -1.34 -8.78
CA ALA A 216 -17.44 -1.67 -8.74
C ALA A 216 -18.31 -0.44 -8.45
N ALA A 217 -17.89 0.44 -7.53
CA ALA A 217 -18.60 1.67 -7.22
C ALA A 217 -18.57 2.67 -8.39
N ASP A 218 -17.42 2.79 -9.07
CA ASP A 218 -17.26 3.63 -10.26
C ASP A 218 -18.12 3.09 -11.44
N ALA A 219 -18.23 1.75 -11.59
CA ALA A 219 -19.13 1.13 -12.56
C ALA A 219 -20.60 1.42 -12.27
N GLU A 220 -21.01 1.38 -10.99
CA GLU A 220 -22.38 1.72 -10.57
C GLU A 220 -22.69 3.21 -10.81
N LEU A 221 -21.72 4.10 -10.56
CA LEU A 221 -21.88 5.53 -10.82
C LEU A 221 -21.90 5.87 -12.32
N ALA A 222 -21.28 5.04 -13.15
CA ALA A 222 -21.33 5.18 -14.61
C ALA A 222 -22.72 4.84 -15.19
N LEU A 223 -23.55 4.08 -14.47
CA LEU A 223 -24.93 3.79 -14.89
C LEU A 223 -25.78 5.07 -14.86
N PRO A 224 -26.75 5.21 -15.79
CA PRO A 224 -27.81 6.21 -15.71
C PRO A 224 -28.52 6.15 -14.36
N GLU A 225 -28.92 7.29 -13.79
CA GLU A 225 -29.64 7.37 -12.52
C GLU A 225 -30.82 6.39 -12.33
N PRO A 226 -31.67 6.09 -13.33
CA PRO A 226 -32.75 5.13 -13.18
C PRO A 226 -32.29 3.66 -13.07
N GLU A 227 -31.06 3.36 -13.50
CA GLU A 227 -30.48 2.01 -13.48
C GLU A 227 -29.59 1.79 -12.25
N ARG A 228 -29.30 2.85 -11.48
CA ARG A 228 -28.51 2.75 -10.25
C ARG A 228 -29.31 2.06 -9.15
N THR A 229 -28.64 1.21 -8.39
CA THR A 229 -29.19 0.57 -7.21
C THR A 229 -29.48 1.63 -6.15
N GLN A 230 -30.74 2.03 -6.01
CA GLN A 230 -31.15 3.06 -5.06
C GLN A 230 -31.25 2.50 -3.65
N ALA A 231 -30.77 3.27 -2.67
CA ALA A 231 -30.97 2.92 -1.27
C ALA A 231 -32.48 2.81 -0.98
N PRO A 232 -32.92 1.81 -0.19
CA PRO A 232 -34.31 1.77 0.24
C PRO A 232 -34.65 3.10 0.95
N PRO A 233 -35.85 3.65 0.72
CA PRO A 233 -36.26 4.88 1.38
C PRO A 233 -36.17 4.67 2.89
N VAL A 234 -35.30 5.43 3.55
CA VAL A 234 -35.21 5.44 5.00
C VAL A 234 -36.36 6.30 5.49
N GLU A 235 -37.39 5.69 6.04
CA GLU A 235 -38.38 6.44 6.81
C GLU A 235 -37.63 7.14 7.95
N PRO A 236 -37.71 8.47 8.06
CA PRO A 236 -37.12 9.16 9.19
C PRO A 236 -37.73 8.56 10.46
N PRO A 237 -36.92 8.28 11.51
CA PRO A 237 -37.45 7.75 12.76
C PRO A 237 -38.58 8.67 13.22
N HIS A 238 -39.78 8.10 13.38
CA HIS A 238 -41.00 8.84 13.65
C HIS A 238 -40.75 9.93 14.69
N GLY A 239 -40.78 11.21 14.27
CA GLY A 239 -40.63 12.31 15.23
C GLY A 239 -39.99 13.61 14.73
N THR A 240 -39.33 13.68 13.58
CA THR A 240 -38.79 14.98 13.11
C THR A 240 -39.80 15.73 12.27
N ARG A 241 -40.89 16.20 12.90
CA ARG A 241 -41.55 17.42 12.45
C ARG A 241 -40.61 18.57 12.81
N LEU A 242 -39.88 19.09 11.84
CA LEU A 242 -39.29 20.42 11.99
C LEU A 242 -40.44 21.43 12.07
N PRO A 243 -40.43 22.39 13.01
CA PRO A 243 -41.27 23.58 12.93
C PRO A 243 -40.87 24.46 11.74
#